data_AF-A0A7C4IR92-F1
#
_entry.id   AF-A0A7C4IR92-F1
#
_cell.length_a   1.000
_cell.length_b   1.000
_cell.length_c   1.000
_cell.angle_alpha   90.00
_cell.angle_beta   90.00
_cell.angle_gamma   90.00
#
_symmetry.space_group_name_H-M   'P 1'
#
loop_
_entity.id
_entity.type
_entity.pdbx_description
1 polymer ?
#
loop_
_entity_poly.entity_id
_entity_poly.type
_entity_poly.pdbx_seq_one_letter_code
_entity_poly.pdbx_strand_id
1 'polypeptide(L)'
;MRRIVAFIVCAVLAFAIASPTYAGAPPKKEEKEKPVPGVFRLPKHVEVTADQQAKINALVAKYLPRLRELEEKVDSVFTAEQKQARDAARKAAHAEGIHGKEANERVEAAVKLSDEQAAKRAEAQKAKKKLEEEIRAEVMSLLTPEQQNAIPKPEKKGPPHGKPHEPKDEHKAPKPEKKGPPPHGKPHGPKDKE
;
A
#
# COMPACT_ATOMS: atom_id res chain seq x y z
N MET A 1 -35.31 -54.51 -13.98
CA MET A 1 -36.68 -54.07 -13.62
C MET A 1 -36.59 -52.89 -12.66
N ARG A 2 -37.50 -51.90 -12.76
CA ARG A 2 -37.95 -50.97 -11.68
C ARG A 2 -36.82 -50.28 -10.87
N ARG A 3 -36.52 -48.98 -11.02
CA ARG A 3 -37.32 -47.81 -11.46
C ARG A 3 -36.41 -46.88 -12.32
N ILE A 4 -36.78 -46.34 -13.48
CA ILE A 4 -37.95 -45.46 -13.80
C ILE A 4 -37.79 -44.14 -13.03
N VAL A 5 -37.13 -43.13 -13.62
CA VAL A 5 -37.68 -42.12 -14.55
C VAL A 5 -38.16 -40.85 -13.83
N ALA A 6 -37.43 -39.77 -14.07
CA ALA A 6 -37.81 -38.35 -13.96
C ALA A 6 -36.75 -37.56 -14.76
N PHE A 7 -36.76 -37.64 -16.09
CA PHE A 7 -37.39 -36.63 -16.97
C PHE A 7 -37.00 -35.19 -16.56
N ILE A 8 -36.06 -34.55 -17.26
CA ILE A 8 -36.27 -33.88 -18.56
C ILE A 8 -37.31 -32.76 -18.43
N VAL A 9 -36.90 -31.67 -17.75
CA VAL A 9 -37.44 -30.30 -17.81
C VAL A 9 -36.28 -29.36 -17.44
N CYS A 10 -35.79 -28.43 -18.26
CA CYS A 10 -35.94 -28.24 -19.70
C CYS A 10 -34.53 -28.14 -20.33
N ALA A 11 -34.31 -28.80 -21.47
CA ALA A 11 -33.11 -28.67 -22.29
C ALA A 11 -33.50 -28.35 -23.74
N VAL A 12 -34.19 -27.22 -23.92
CA VAL A 12 -34.55 -26.68 -25.24
C VAL A 12 -34.41 -25.16 -25.21
N LEU A 13 -33.35 -24.65 -25.84
CA LEU A 13 -33.46 -23.54 -26.78
C LEU A 13 -32.25 -23.57 -27.70
N ALA A 14 -32.53 -23.73 -28.99
CA ALA A 14 -31.53 -23.98 -30.02
C ALA A 14 -30.61 -22.78 -30.22
N PHE A 15 -29.30 -23.03 -30.27
CA PHE A 15 -28.32 -22.02 -30.68
C PHE A 15 -28.22 -22.04 -32.21
N ALA A 16 -28.88 -21.09 -32.87
CA ALA A 16 -28.80 -20.84 -34.30
C ALA A 16 -28.91 -19.33 -34.56
N ILE A 17 -28.28 -18.83 -35.63
CA ILE A 17 -28.12 -17.40 -36.01
C ILE A 17 -27.01 -16.70 -35.15
N ALA A 18 -25.98 -16.02 -35.68
CA ALA A 18 -25.65 -15.61 -37.07
C ALA A 18 -24.13 -15.61 -37.37
N SER A 19 -23.82 -15.79 -38.67
CA SER A 19 -22.81 -15.11 -39.52
C SER A 19 -21.35 -14.85 -39.06
N PRO A 20 -20.35 -15.06 -39.96
CA PRO A 20 -19.00 -14.57 -39.76
C PRO A 20 -18.89 -13.07 -40.07
N THR A 21 -18.81 -12.22 -39.05
CA THR A 21 -18.52 -10.79 -39.24
C THR A 21 -17.04 -10.56 -39.48
N TYR A 22 -16.71 -10.16 -40.70
CA TYR A 22 -15.39 -9.67 -41.12
C TYR A 22 -14.89 -8.51 -40.25
N ALA A 23 -13.58 -8.47 -40.04
CA ALA A 23 -12.75 -7.26 -39.84
C ALA A 23 -13.36 -6.10 -39.02
N GLY A 24 -13.46 -6.27 -37.70
CA GLY A 24 -13.35 -5.17 -36.75
C GLY A 24 -12.08 -5.35 -35.91
N ALA A 25 -11.08 -4.48 -36.07
CA ALA A 25 -9.98 -4.45 -35.11
C ALA A 25 -10.58 -4.21 -33.71
N PRO A 26 -10.16 -4.94 -32.66
CA PRO A 26 -10.72 -4.73 -31.33
C PRO A 26 -10.50 -3.26 -30.96
N PRO A 27 -11.52 -2.55 -30.42
CA PRO A 27 -11.36 -1.16 -30.03
C PRO A 27 -10.13 -1.08 -29.13
N LYS A 28 -9.17 -0.26 -29.55
CA LYS A 28 -7.86 -0.14 -28.91
C LYS A 28 -8.13 0.24 -27.46
N LYS A 29 -8.09 -0.74 -26.55
CA LYS A 29 -8.39 -0.53 -25.14
C LYS A 29 -7.54 0.64 -24.70
N GLU A 30 -8.18 1.70 -24.23
CA GLU A 30 -7.48 2.80 -23.58
C GLU A 30 -6.59 2.17 -22.52
N GLU A 31 -5.27 2.22 -22.73
CA GLU A 31 -4.32 1.73 -21.74
C GLU A 31 -4.52 2.65 -20.53
N LYS A 32 -5.24 2.15 -19.52
CA LYS A 32 -5.37 2.82 -18.24
C LYS A 32 -3.98 3.21 -17.80
N GLU A 33 -3.72 4.51 -17.73
CA GLU A 33 -2.37 5.02 -17.48
C GLU A 33 -1.83 4.38 -16.21
N LYS A 34 -0.68 3.71 -16.35
CA LYS A 34 -0.06 3.00 -15.23
C LYS A 34 0.31 4.06 -14.19
N PRO A 35 0.00 3.87 -12.90
CA PRO A 35 0.19 4.90 -11.89
C PRO A 35 1.66 5.34 -11.86
N VAL A 36 1.88 6.64 -12.04
CA VAL A 36 3.21 7.25 -12.06
C VAL A 36 3.95 6.90 -10.76
N PRO A 37 5.12 6.22 -10.82
CA PRO A 37 5.77 5.68 -9.64
C PRO A 37 6.53 6.76 -8.86
N GLY A 38 6.53 6.63 -7.53
CA GLY A 38 7.50 7.28 -6.62
C GLY A 38 7.87 8.73 -6.95
N VAL A 39 9.16 8.94 -7.27
CA VAL A 39 9.78 10.27 -7.51
C VAL A 39 9.21 11.05 -8.70
N PHE A 40 8.57 10.38 -9.66
CA PHE A 40 7.94 11.03 -10.81
C PHE A 40 6.53 11.56 -10.47
N ARG A 41 5.97 11.15 -9.32
CA ARG A 41 4.58 11.42 -8.96
C ARG A 41 4.41 12.83 -8.38
N LEU A 42 3.42 13.54 -8.91
CA LEU A 42 3.02 14.86 -8.41
C LEU A 42 1.95 14.76 -7.31
N PRO A 43 1.80 15.80 -6.47
CA PRO A 43 0.69 15.90 -5.52
C PRO A 43 -0.67 15.83 -6.23
N LYS A 44 -1.67 15.20 -5.59
CA LYS A 44 -2.98 14.95 -6.21
C LYS A 44 -3.75 16.22 -6.63
N HIS A 45 -3.43 17.37 -6.04
CA HIS A 45 -4.04 18.67 -6.34
C HIS A 45 -3.31 19.44 -7.46
N VAL A 46 -2.26 18.87 -8.04
CA VAL A 46 -1.58 19.40 -9.21
C VAL A 46 -2.10 18.65 -10.43
N GLU A 47 -3.10 19.24 -11.09
CA GLU A 47 -3.61 18.72 -12.37
C GLU A 47 -2.58 18.98 -13.47
N VAL A 48 -2.29 17.96 -14.28
CA VAL A 48 -1.36 18.03 -15.42
C VAL A 48 -2.10 17.80 -16.73
N THR A 49 -1.64 18.48 -17.78
CA THR A 49 -2.17 18.27 -19.14
C THR A 49 -1.70 16.93 -19.70
N ALA A 50 -2.41 16.42 -20.72
CA ALA A 50 -2.02 15.18 -21.42
C ALA A 50 -0.58 15.24 -21.97
N ASP A 51 -0.14 16.41 -22.48
CA ASP A 51 1.23 16.61 -22.96
C ASP A 51 2.27 16.57 -21.83
N GLN A 52 1.94 17.11 -20.65
CA GLN A 52 2.80 17.01 -19.48
C GLN A 52 2.89 15.56 -18.99
N GLN A 53 1.76 14.86 -18.94
CA GLN A 53 1.70 13.45 -18.54
C GLN A 53 2.47 12.55 -19.52
N ALA A 54 2.38 12.79 -20.84
CA ALA A 54 3.18 12.09 -21.85
C ALA A 54 4.69 12.32 -21.65
N LYS A 55 5.12 13.55 -21.34
CA LYS A 55 6.52 13.86 -21.03
C LYS A 55 6.98 13.19 -19.73
N ILE A 56 6.16 13.18 -18.67
CA ILE A 56 6.42 12.45 -17.43
C ILE A 56 6.55 10.94 -17.69
N ASN A 57 5.68 10.35 -18.52
CA ASN A 57 5.76 8.95 -18.91
C ASN A 57 7.07 8.63 -19.68
N ALA A 58 7.56 9.55 -20.51
CA ALA A 58 8.87 9.43 -21.16
C ALA A 58 10.03 9.51 -20.15
N LEU A 59 9.96 10.37 -19.13
CA LEU A 59 10.93 10.39 -18.03
C LEU A 59 10.92 9.07 -17.24
N VAL A 60 9.72 8.51 -16.94
CA VAL A 60 9.60 7.19 -16.31
C VAL A 60 10.31 6.13 -17.16
N ALA A 61 10.10 6.08 -18.47
CA ALA A 61 10.78 5.12 -19.34
C ALA A 61 12.31 5.30 -19.35
N LYS A 62 12.81 6.55 -19.38
CA LYS A 62 14.25 6.91 -19.37
C LYS A 62 14.94 6.50 -18.05
N TYR A 63 14.28 6.69 -16.91
CA TYR A 63 14.93 6.64 -15.60
C TYR A 63 14.54 5.45 -14.71
N LEU A 64 13.37 4.84 -14.90
CA LEU A 64 12.95 3.68 -14.09
C LEU A 64 13.96 2.51 -14.14
N PRO A 65 14.62 2.17 -15.27
CA PRO A 65 15.66 1.15 -15.28
C PRO A 65 16.85 1.51 -14.40
N ARG A 66 17.31 2.77 -14.44
CA ARG A 66 18.44 3.27 -13.64
C ARG A 66 18.11 3.32 -12.15
N LEU A 67 16.87 3.67 -11.79
CA LEU A 67 16.39 3.58 -10.40
C LEU A 67 16.40 2.15 -9.89
N ARG A 68 15.91 1.17 -10.69
CA ARG A 68 15.94 -0.25 -10.30
C ARG A 68 17.37 -0.76 -10.12
N GLU A 69 18.28 -0.44 -11.02
CA GLU A 69 19.70 -0.81 -10.89
C GLU A 69 20.32 -0.26 -9.59
N LEU A 70 19.96 0.97 -9.19
CA LEU A 70 20.41 1.56 -7.93
C LEU A 70 19.71 0.97 -6.70
N GLU A 71 18.44 0.57 -6.81
CA GLU A 71 17.72 -0.16 -5.76
C GLU A 71 18.31 -1.55 -5.54
N GLU A 72 18.60 -2.28 -6.62
CA GLU A 72 19.30 -3.57 -6.58
C GLU A 72 20.70 -3.44 -5.98
N LYS A 73 21.45 -2.35 -6.28
CA LYS A 73 22.73 -2.05 -5.63
C LYS A 73 22.61 -1.72 -4.13
N VAL A 74 21.50 -1.12 -3.69
CA VAL A 74 21.24 -0.92 -2.25
C VAL A 74 20.86 -2.24 -1.58
N ASP A 75 20.01 -3.06 -2.21
CA ASP A 75 19.55 -4.32 -1.63
C ASP A 75 20.59 -5.45 -1.74
N SER A 76 21.56 -5.41 -2.66
CA SER A 76 22.63 -6.42 -2.76
C SER A 76 23.66 -6.33 -1.62
N VAL A 77 23.69 -5.21 -0.88
CA VAL A 77 24.50 -5.06 0.33
C VAL A 77 24.08 -6.03 1.43
N PHE A 78 22.79 -6.35 1.54
CA PHE A 78 22.24 -7.15 2.63
C PHE A 78 22.24 -8.64 2.28
N THR A 79 22.64 -9.50 3.22
CA THR A 79 22.43 -10.95 3.12
C THR A 79 20.94 -11.30 3.19
N ALA A 80 20.57 -12.52 2.80
CA ALA A 80 19.18 -12.98 2.90
C ALA A 80 18.65 -12.94 4.35
N GLU A 81 19.47 -13.32 5.32
CA GLU A 81 19.16 -13.27 6.76
C GLU A 81 19.01 -11.83 7.25
N GLN A 82 19.90 -10.92 6.83
CA GLN A 82 19.78 -9.49 7.13
C GLN A 82 18.49 -8.88 6.56
N LYS A 83 18.05 -9.28 5.36
CA LYS A 83 16.75 -8.87 4.79
C LYS A 83 15.58 -9.39 5.62
N GLN A 84 15.61 -10.65 6.03
CA GLN A 84 14.57 -11.23 6.89
C GLN A 84 14.51 -10.54 8.26
N ALA A 85 15.66 -10.27 8.89
CA ALA A 85 15.75 -9.53 10.15
C ALA A 85 15.20 -8.10 10.02
N ARG A 86 15.56 -7.39 8.93
CA ARG A 86 15.04 -6.06 8.58
C ARG A 86 13.52 -6.06 8.49
N ASP A 87 12.97 -7.02 7.77
CA ASP A 87 11.54 -7.08 7.48
C ASP A 87 10.73 -7.56 8.70
N ALA A 88 11.30 -8.46 9.52
CA ALA A 88 10.73 -8.87 10.80
C ALA A 88 10.70 -7.70 11.81
N ALA A 89 11.82 -6.99 11.99
CA ALA A 89 11.90 -5.82 12.86
C ALA A 89 10.93 -4.71 12.43
N ARG A 90 10.78 -4.51 11.11
CA ARG A 90 9.82 -3.54 10.56
C ARG A 90 8.36 -3.94 10.83
N LYS A 91 8.04 -5.23 10.72
CA LYS A 91 6.70 -5.75 11.06
C LYS A 91 6.41 -5.64 12.56
N ALA A 92 7.39 -5.96 13.42
CA ALA A 92 7.27 -5.80 14.87
C ALA A 92 7.05 -4.34 15.26
N ALA A 93 7.89 -3.41 14.80
CA ALA A 93 7.72 -1.98 15.05
C ALA A 93 6.33 -1.47 14.58
N HIS A 94 5.85 -1.91 13.41
CA HIS A 94 4.51 -1.56 12.95
C HIS A 94 3.39 -2.16 13.83
N ALA A 95 3.53 -3.41 14.29
CA ALA A 95 2.56 -4.05 15.18
C ALA A 95 2.50 -3.38 16.56
N GLU A 96 3.63 -2.84 17.03
CA GLU A 96 3.75 -2.04 18.25
C GLU A 96 3.31 -0.56 18.07
N GLY A 97 2.87 -0.15 16.88
CA GLY A 97 2.45 1.24 16.60
C GLY A 97 3.62 2.24 16.46
N ILE A 98 4.83 1.75 16.28
CA ILE A 98 6.08 2.52 16.31
C ILE A 98 6.45 2.95 14.91
N HIS A 99 6.71 4.25 14.76
CA HIS A 99 6.83 4.91 13.47
C HIS A 99 7.98 5.91 13.44
N GLY A 100 8.37 6.35 12.23
CA GLY A 100 9.39 7.37 12.05
C GLY A 100 10.79 6.94 12.52
N LYS A 101 11.43 7.76 13.34
CA LYS A 101 12.84 7.60 13.74
C LYS A 101 13.07 6.35 14.60
N GLU A 102 12.23 6.10 15.60
CA GLU A 102 12.37 4.94 16.49
C GLU A 102 12.21 3.61 15.71
N ALA A 103 11.26 3.55 14.78
CA ALA A 103 11.08 2.36 13.94
C ALA A 103 12.32 2.09 13.07
N ASN A 104 12.95 3.14 12.53
CA ASN A 104 14.20 3.00 11.78
C ASN A 104 15.34 2.52 12.68
N GLU A 105 15.49 3.07 13.89
CA GLU A 105 16.53 2.68 14.85
C GLU A 105 16.39 1.21 15.26
N ARG A 106 15.16 0.73 15.53
CA ARG A 106 14.89 -0.70 15.78
C ARG A 106 15.26 -1.58 14.59
N VAL A 107 14.93 -1.16 13.37
CA VAL A 107 15.28 -1.90 12.14
C VAL A 107 16.79 -1.93 11.91
N GLU A 108 17.52 -0.83 12.13
CA GLU A 108 18.97 -0.80 11.95
C GLU A 108 19.71 -1.60 13.03
N ALA A 109 19.24 -1.55 14.28
CA ALA A 109 19.75 -2.38 15.38
C ALA A 109 19.55 -3.90 15.16
N ALA A 110 18.49 -4.28 14.44
CA ALA A 110 18.24 -5.69 14.08
C ALA A 110 19.14 -6.21 12.94
N VAL A 111 19.61 -5.33 12.05
CA VAL A 111 20.31 -5.73 10.81
C VAL A 111 21.84 -5.75 10.95
N LYS A 112 22.41 -4.93 11.85
CA LYS A 112 23.85 -4.93 12.21
C LYS A 112 24.78 -5.07 10.99
N LEU A 113 24.79 -4.04 10.14
CA LEU A 113 25.69 -3.98 8.98
C LEU A 113 27.16 -3.90 9.43
N SER A 114 28.07 -4.55 8.69
CA SER A 114 29.50 -4.26 8.80
C SER A 114 29.83 -2.87 8.25
N ASP A 115 30.98 -2.31 8.62
CA ASP A 115 31.42 -1.00 8.12
C ASP A 115 31.53 -0.96 6.58
N GLU A 116 31.99 -2.05 5.97
CA GLU A 116 32.06 -2.19 4.51
C GLU A 116 30.67 -2.22 3.86
N GLN A 117 29.72 -2.93 4.47
CA GLN A 117 28.32 -2.92 4.03
C GLN A 117 27.69 -1.53 4.20
N ALA A 118 27.93 -0.87 5.32
CA ALA A 118 27.43 0.48 5.60
C ALA A 118 27.99 1.50 4.59
N ALA A 119 29.28 1.42 4.24
CA ALA A 119 29.90 2.25 3.21
C ALA A 119 29.27 2.01 1.83
N LYS A 120 29.18 0.75 1.39
CA LYS A 120 28.54 0.39 0.10
C LYS A 120 27.08 0.85 0.02
N ARG A 121 26.31 0.68 1.11
CA ARG A 121 24.93 1.20 1.24
C ARG A 121 24.90 2.72 1.11
N ALA A 122 25.80 3.44 1.78
CA ALA A 122 25.84 4.90 1.76
C ALA A 122 26.20 5.45 0.38
N GLU A 123 27.12 4.81 -0.36
CA GLU A 123 27.44 5.20 -1.74
C GLU A 123 26.28 4.94 -2.71
N ALA A 124 25.68 3.75 -2.66
CA ALA A 124 24.52 3.43 -3.48
C ALA A 124 23.33 4.36 -3.18
N GLN A 125 23.10 4.72 -1.90
CA GLN A 125 22.10 5.70 -1.50
C GLN A 125 22.42 7.13 -1.99
N LYS A 126 23.69 7.58 -1.95
CA LYS A 126 24.09 8.88 -2.53
C LYS A 126 23.82 8.92 -4.03
N ALA A 127 24.16 7.86 -4.76
CA ALA A 127 23.90 7.74 -6.19
C ALA A 127 22.39 7.74 -6.49
N LYS A 128 21.58 6.97 -5.75
CA LYS A 128 20.11 6.98 -5.86
C LYS A 128 19.53 8.37 -5.58
N LYS A 129 19.92 9.03 -4.49
CA LYS A 129 19.46 10.37 -4.13
C LYS A 129 19.78 11.40 -5.21
N LYS A 130 20.99 11.37 -5.78
CA LYS A 130 21.38 12.27 -6.88
C LYS A 130 20.51 12.06 -8.12
N LEU A 131 20.20 10.79 -8.46
CA LEU A 131 19.31 10.48 -9.57
C LEU A 131 17.86 10.94 -9.30
N GLU A 132 17.37 10.77 -8.07
CA GLU A 132 16.05 11.26 -7.65
C GLU A 132 15.97 12.80 -7.69
N GLU A 133 17.04 13.50 -7.35
CA GLU A 133 17.14 14.97 -7.46
C GLU A 133 17.14 15.43 -8.93
N GLU A 134 17.87 14.73 -9.81
CA GLU A 134 17.88 14.96 -11.26
C GLU A 134 16.49 14.74 -11.88
N ILE A 135 15.84 13.61 -11.57
CA ILE A 135 14.48 13.29 -12.00
C ILE A 135 13.50 14.35 -11.51
N ARG A 136 13.59 14.77 -10.24
CA ARG A 136 12.71 15.80 -9.69
C ARG A 136 12.92 17.14 -10.38
N ALA A 137 14.14 17.50 -10.76
CA ALA A 137 14.42 18.71 -11.52
C ALA A 137 13.82 18.63 -12.95
N GLU A 138 13.99 17.51 -13.66
CA GLU A 138 13.37 17.30 -14.99
C GLU A 138 11.83 17.26 -14.91
N VAL A 139 11.24 16.67 -13.87
CA VAL A 139 9.77 16.69 -13.68
C VAL A 139 9.27 18.11 -13.38
N MET A 140 9.97 18.88 -12.54
CA MET A 140 9.57 20.25 -12.22
C MET A 140 9.67 21.19 -13.43
N SER A 141 10.63 20.99 -14.34
CA SER A 141 10.76 21.83 -15.55
C SER A 141 9.66 21.60 -16.60
N LEU A 142 8.88 20.52 -16.48
CA LEU A 142 7.68 20.27 -17.28
C LEU A 142 6.44 21.04 -16.79
N LEU A 143 6.49 21.62 -15.60
CA LEU A 143 5.35 22.26 -14.93
C LEU A 143 5.31 23.77 -15.12
N THR A 144 4.11 24.34 -15.11
CA THR A 144 3.91 25.79 -15.08
C THR A 144 4.36 26.37 -13.73
N PRO A 145 4.71 27.66 -13.65
CA PRO A 145 5.07 28.30 -12.38
C PRO A 145 4.00 28.15 -11.28
N GLU A 146 2.72 28.13 -11.67
CA GLU A 146 1.58 27.92 -10.77
C GLU A 146 1.56 26.48 -10.22
N GLN A 147 1.69 25.48 -11.08
CA GLN A 147 1.82 24.07 -10.68
C GLN A 147 3.05 23.84 -9.79
N GLN A 148 4.19 24.48 -10.10
CA GLN A 148 5.39 24.41 -9.27
C GLN A 148 5.20 25.02 -7.87
N ASN A 149 4.47 26.14 -7.77
CA ASN A 149 4.18 26.79 -6.49
C ASN A 149 3.14 26.02 -5.66
N ALA A 150 2.24 25.27 -6.30
CA ALA A 150 1.32 24.36 -5.62
C ALA A 150 2.01 23.11 -5.03
N ILE A 151 3.24 22.80 -5.45
CA ILE A 151 4.01 21.67 -4.88
C ILE A 151 4.68 22.12 -3.57
N PRO A 152 4.41 21.44 -2.44
CA PRO A 152 5.07 21.77 -1.18
C PRO A 152 6.59 21.59 -1.34
N LYS A 153 7.32 22.70 -1.21
CA LYS A 153 8.77 22.69 -1.11
C LYS A 153 9.14 21.93 0.16
N PRO A 154 10.23 21.13 0.16
CA PRO A 154 10.67 20.45 1.38
C PRO A 154 11.05 21.51 2.42
N GLU A 155 10.19 21.71 3.41
CA GLU A 155 10.50 22.56 4.55
C GLU A 155 11.78 22.04 5.21
N LYS A 156 12.69 22.96 5.56
CA LYS A 156 13.86 22.62 6.38
C LYS A 156 13.34 22.13 7.72
N LYS A 157 13.40 20.81 7.93
CA LYS A 157 12.79 20.16 9.10
C LYS A 157 13.18 20.86 10.41
N GLY A 158 12.18 21.42 11.08
CA GLY A 158 12.21 21.59 12.53
C GLY A 158 12.19 20.22 13.24
N PRO A 159 12.15 20.21 14.59
CA PRO A 159 12.19 18.98 15.38
C PRO A 159 11.13 17.96 14.95
N PRO A 160 11.40 16.65 15.06
CA PRO A 160 10.52 15.62 14.54
C PRO A 160 9.13 15.70 15.19
N HIS A 161 8.07 15.71 14.37
CA HIS A 161 6.70 15.52 14.85
C HIS A 161 6.51 14.08 15.36
N GLY A 162 6.92 13.86 16.60
CA GLY A 162 6.43 12.78 17.43
C GLY A 162 5.04 13.14 17.96
N LYS A 163 4.00 12.74 17.24
CA LYS A 163 2.74 12.36 17.88
C LYS A 163 2.51 10.89 17.56
N PRO A 164 2.40 10.01 18.57
CA PRO A 164 1.98 8.63 18.35
C PRO A 164 0.67 8.63 17.57
N HIS A 165 0.53 7.72 16.61
CA HIS A 165 -0.77 7.47 16.02
C HIS A 165 -1.57 6.70 17.07
N GLU A 166 -2.44 7.38 17.81
CA GLU A 166 -3.39 6.68 18.67
C GLU A 166 -4.14 5.64 17.83
N PRO A 167 -4.23 4.38 18.26
CA PRO A 167 -5.08 3.41 17.60
C PRO A 167 -6.52 3.90 17.78
N LYS A 168 -7.25 4.06 16.68
CA LYS A 168 -8.69 4.33 16.77
C LYS A 168 -9.37 3.06 17.31
N ASP A 169 -9.93 3.16 18.51
CA ASP A 169 -10.66 2.10 19.20
C ASP A 169 -11.93 1.67 18.44
N GLU A 170 -11.78 0.84 17.41
CA GLU A 170 -12.89 0.14 16.75
C GLU A 170 -12.57 -1.34 16.47
N HIS A 171 -12.21 -2.09 17.53
CA HIS A 171 -12.46 -3.54 17.58
C HIS A 171 -13.47 -3.90 18.66
N LYS A 172 -14.72 -3.54 18.32
CA LYS A 172 -16.00 -4.04 18.82
C LYS A 172 -15.90 -5.35 19.63
N ALA A 173 -15.95 -5.24 20.95
CA ALA A 173 -16.06 -6.39 21.83
C ALA A 173 -17.29 -7.25 21.49
N PRO A 174 -17.19 -8.59 21.51
CA PRO A 174 -18.36 -9.46 21.37
C PRO A 174 -19.30 -9.24 22.57
N LYS A 175 -20.59 -8.98 22.29
CA LYS A 175 -21.62 -8.86 23.32
C LYS A 175 -21.73 -10.18 24.11
N PRO A 176 -21.62 -10.17 25.46
CA PRO A 176 -22.00 -11.35 26.24
C PRO A 176 -23.52 -11.59 26.13
N GLU A 177 -23.89 -12.85 26.13
CA GLU A 177 -25.25 -13.32 25.86
C GLU A 177 -26.25 -12.93 26.95
N LYS A 178 -27.53 -12.80 26.56
CA LYS A 178 -28.63 -12.48 27.48
C LYS A 178 -28.89 -13.67 28.43
N LYS A 179 -28.41 -13.59 29.67
CA LYS A 179 -29.01 -14.39 30.76
C LYS A 179 -30.41 -13.85 31.05
N GLY A 180 -31.42 -14.73 30.94
CA GLY A 180 -32.81 -14.41 31.28
C GLY A 180 -32.99 -14.20 32.80
N PRO A 181 -34.07 -13.51 33.22
CA PRO A 181 -34.33 -13.25 34.63
C PRO A 181 -34.80 -14.53 35.35
N PRO A 182 -34.32 -14.81 36.58
CA PRO A 182 -34.98 -15.77 37.46
C PRO A 182 -36.31 -15.19 37.98
N PRO A 183 -37.36 -16.02 38.16
CA PRO A 183 -38.71 -15.56 38.49
C PRO A 183 -38.87 -15.13 39.96
N HIS A 184 -39.92 -14.34 40.21
CA HIS A 184 -40.32 -13.86 41.53
C HIS A 184 -40.64 -14.99 42.53
N GLY A 185 -40.27 -14.79 43.79
CA GLY A 185 -40.61 -15.70 44.89
C GLY A 185 -40.40 -15.09 46.28
N LYS A 186 -41.27 -14.15 46.69
CA LYS A 186 -41.53 -13.88 48.11
C LYS A 186 -42.90 -14.45 48.48
N PRO A 187 -43.01 -15.16 49.60
CA PRO A 187 -44.18 -15.08 50.46
C PRO A 187 -43.83 -14.58 51.87
N HIS A 188 -44.87 -14.22 52.62
CA HIS A 188 -44.80 -13.66 53.98
C HIS A 188 -44.52 -14.74 55.04
N GLY A 189 -44.09 -14.33 56.24
CA GLY A 189 -43.89 -15.22 57.40
C GLY A 189 -45.18 -15.60 58.13
N PRO A 190 -45.06 -16.36 59.23
CA PRO A 190 -45.36 -15.85 60.59
C PRO A 190 -44.08 -15.82 61.45
N LYS A 191 -43.87 -14.95 62.45
CA LYS A 191 -44.58 -14.73 63.73
C LYS A 191 -44.50 -15.89 64.73
N ASP A 192 -44.25 -15.49 65.99
CA ASP A 192 -44.36 -16.23 67.25
C ASP A 192 -43.30 -17.35 67.48
N LYS A 193 -42.88 -17.70 68.71
CA LYS A 193 -42.76 -17.01 70.02
C LYS A 193 -41.95 -17.94 70.94
N GLU A 194 -41.19 -17.35 71.88
CA GLU A 194 -40.55 -17.99 73.06
C GLU A 194 -39.47 -19.07 72.79
#